data_AF-A0A9P0G3J1-F1
#
_entry.id   AF-A0A9P0G3J1-F1
#
_cell.length_a   1.000
_cell.length_b   1.000
_cell.length_c   1.000
_cell.angle_alpha   90.00
_cell.angle_beta   90.00
_cell.angle_gamma   90.00
#
_symmetry.space_group_name_H-M   'P 1'
#
loop_
_entity.id
_entity.type
_entity.pdbx_description
1 polymer ?
#
loop_
_entity_poly.entity_id
_entity_poly.type
_entity_poly.pdbx_seq_one_letter_code
_entity_poly.pdbx_strand_id
1 'polypeptide(L)'
;MRRYYFRNTRVVFKLRDCIFACSLERYRSLFTLSQVTMQVFTQKRNPITGNTEWDVQHEDYDFHQEIARSAFADMLHDTERNKKYYRALQLAIEKMHSEGKKANVLDIGTGTGLLSIMAARCGADSIVACEAFKPMAECCLKILEHNGVADKITVIPKRSTELTVGVDGDLKEKANILVTEVFDTELIGEGALSTFSHAHQYLLEKDCIVIPDSAVIYVQVVECPTLQKWNKLNDLADEDLQIVLRAPQKMKDCPGSAAVHDIQLSQLPRQVFRELSDQIPVFFYDWSGRTAIDMKRTVRQDFVISNTGRAQQVFMWWELNMDTEGKIVLSCAPWWCHPDANLVAERPQDSIPWRDHWMQAVYYLPKELTVQKDSEVTLVSCQDDYSLWFYLEDQNVKYTHYKRPVCDCGVHMAMSRTHVSYLNDGKRSKKFLNAICEEMPKDAVVLDLNGSSFLGLAAAKKGAKEVLILETMNLNLRILEDYKNENDITNVRFISEVDKEILGSVTNVICDPNFSSAILPWENLKMAYIIYTFKDKLREGVSFIPEGCQIWAMPVEFQDLHKIRVPLGNCEGIDMSIFDTLIEVTCIFIFKSFQCLDIELLK
;
A
#
# COMPACT_ATOMS: atom_id res chain seq x y z
N MET A 1 -28.48 -19.56 19.95
CA MET A 1 -28.91 -20.02 18.62
C MET A 1 -30.19 -19.29 18.20
N ARG A 2 -30.09 -18.27 17.34
CA ARG A 2 -31.24 -17.74 16.58
C ARG A 2 -30.80 -17.71 15.11
N ARG A 3 -31.35 -18.62 14.30
CA ARG A 3 -31.14 -18.68 12.85
C ARG A 3 -32.00 -17.59 12.21
N TYR A 4 -31.38 -16.56 11.64
CA TYR A 4 -32.07 -15.65 10.73
C TYR A 4 -32.06 -16.28 9.33
N TYR A 5 -33.24 -16.69 8.86
CA TYR A 5 -33.46 -17.09 7.48
C TYR A 5 -33.55 -15.83 6.61
N PHE A 6 -32.51 -15.54 5.82
CA PHE A 6 -32.62 -14.57 4.73
C PHE A 6 -33.33 -15.25 3.56
N ARG A 7 -34.52 -14.74 3.20
CA ARG A 7 -35.24 -15.12 1.97
C ARG A 7 -34.47 -14.56 0.77
N ASN A 8 -34.06 -15.44 -0.14
CA ASN A 8 -33.59 -15.08 -1.47
C ASN A 8 -34.68 -14.31 -2.22
N THR A 9 -34.50 -13.01 -2.38
CA THR A 9 -35.32 -12.20 -3.28
C THR A 9 -34.48 -11.94 -4.54
N ARG A 10 -34.72 -12.73 -5.59
CA ARG A 10 -34.21 -12.43 -6.94
C ARG A 10 -34.92 -11.18 -7.44
N VAL A 11 -34.22 -10.05 -7.46
CA VAL A 11 -34.70 -8.85 -8.15
C VAL A 11 -34.20 -8.92 -9.59
N VAL A 12 -35.10 -9.30 -10.50
CA VAL A 12 -34.88 -9.19 -11.95
C VAL A 12 -35.29 -7.78 -12.35
N PHE A 13 -34.31 -6.88 -12.55
CA PHE A 13 -34.58 -5.58 -13.15
C PHE A 13 -34.83 -5.78 -14.66
N LYS A 14 -36.10 -5.66 -15.07
CA LYS A 14 -36.44 -5.36 -16.46
C LYS A 14 -36.23 -3.86 -16.67
N LEU A 15 -35.17 -3.51 -17.39
CA LEU A 15 -34.97 -2.17 -17.93
C LEU A 15 -36.07 -1.87 -18.96
N ARG A 16 -37.09 -1.11 -18.55
CA ARG A 16 -37.88 -0.25 -19.44
C ARG A 16 -38.44 0.90 -18.63
N ASP A 17 -38.13 2.10 -19.11
CA ASP A 17 -38.78 3.38 -18.84
C ASP A 17 -38.57 4.01 -17.45
N CYS A 18 -37.44 4.71 -17.29
CA CYS A 18 -37.29 5.85 -16.37
C CYS A 18 -36.25 6.84 -16.92
N ILE A 19 -36.65 7.63 -17.91
CA ILE A 19 -35.92 8.84 -18.30
C ILE A 19 -36.35 9.93 -17.30
N PHE A 20 -35.55 10.16 -16.27
CA PHE A 20 -35.63 11.40 -15.49
C PHE A 20 -34.68 12.42 -16.13
N ALA A 21 -35.28 13.35 -16.87
CA ALA A 21 -34.59 14.54 -17.36
C ALA A 21 -34.26 15.45 -16.17
N CYS A 22 -32.99 15.44 -15.73
CA CYS A 22 -32.46 16.49 -14.86
C CYS A 22 -31.78 17.52 -15.76
N SER A 23 -32.33 18.74 -15.76
CA SER A 23 -31.97 19.86 -16.63
C SER A 23 -30.50 20.28 -16.48
N LEU A 24 -29.75 20.15 -17.57
CA LEU A 24 -28.31 20.43 -17.70
C LEU A 24 -27.99 21.91 -18.04
N GLU A 25 -28.91 22.84 -17.79
CA GLU A 25 -28.83 24.21 -18.35
C GLU A 25 -28.27 25.30 -17.42
N ARG A 26 -27.78 24.98 -16.22
CA ARG A 26 -27.25 26.01 -15.29
C ARG A 26 -25.72 26.16 -15.18
N TYR A 27 -24.94 25.41 -15.96
CA TYR A 27 -23.46 25.46 -15.88
C TYR A 27 -22.75 25.82 -17.20
N ARG A 28 -23.43 26.51 -18.12
CA ARG A 28 -22.84 26.94 -19.41
C ARG A 28 -22.31 28.37 -19.45
N SER A 29 -22.30 29.14 -18.34
CA SER A 29 -21.91 30.56 -18.39
C SER A 29 -20.64 30.94 -17.61
N LEU A 30 -19.72 30.01 -17.31
CA LEU A 30 -18.47 30.36 -16.61
C LEU A 30 -17.16 29.97 -17.31
N PHE A 31 -17.20 29.44 -18.54
CA PHE A 31 -15.98 29.16 -19.30
C PHE A 31 -16.09 29.64 -20.74
N THR A 32 -15.83 30.93 -20.94
CA THR A 32 -15.35 31.47 -22.20
C THR A 32 -14.07 32.24 -21.95
N LEU A 33 -12.99 31.50 -21.76
CA LEU A 33 -11.64 31.93 -22.13
C LEU A 33 -11.02 30.76 -22.88
N SER A 34 -10.79 30.95 -24.17
CA SER A 34 -10.06 30.04 -25.03
C SER A 34 -8.60 30.02 -24.60
N GLN A 35 -8.25 29.18 -23.64
CA GLN A 35 -6.89 28.72 -23.46
C GLN A 35 -6.70 27.45 -24.28
N VAL A 36 -5.67 27.46 -25.12
CA VAL A 36 -5.18 26.26 -25.79
C VAL A 36 -4.75 25.29 -24.68
N THR A 37 -5.58 24.31 -24.37
CA THR A 37 -5.30 23.29 -23.35
C THR A 37 -4.15 22.43 -23.86
N MET A 38 -2.98 22.53 -23.23
CA MET A 38 -1.87 21.62 -23.51
C MET A 38 -2.29 20.20 -23.10
N GLN A 39 -2.09 19.28 -24.03
CA GLN A 39 -2.44 17.89 -23.89
C GLN A 39 -1.14 17.10 -23.76
N VAL A 40 -1.07 16.24 -22.75
CA VAL A 40 0.07 15.35 -22.50
C VAL A 40 -0.30 13.93 -22.87
N PHE A 41 0.61 13.24 -23.53
CA PHE A 41 0.46 11.82 -23.81
C PHE A 41 0.93 11.04 -22.59
N THR A 42 0.00 10.39 -21.91
CA THR A 42 0.32 9.50 -20.79
C THR A 42 0.29 8.06 -21.28
N GLN A 43 1.29 7.30 -20.86
CA GLN A 43 1.38 5.89 -21.20
C GLN A 43 0.51 5.11 -20.21
N LYS A 44 -0.58 4.50 -20.67
CA LYS A 44 -1.50 3.71 -19.84
C LYS A 44 -1.49 2.27 -20.28
N ARG A 45 -1.39 1.34 -19.33
CA ARG A 45 -1.63 -0.08 -19.63
C ARG A 45 -3.13 -0.32 -19.64
N ASN A 46 -3.67 -0.72 -20.79
CA ASN A 46 -5.06 -1.11 -20.89
C ASN A 46 -5.25 -2.44 -20.13
N PRO A 47 -6.10 -2.47 -19.09
CA PRO A 47 -6.22 -3.66 -18.25
C PRO A 47 -6.91 -4.83 -18.98
N ILE A 48 -7.73 -4.54 -20.00
CA ILE A 48 -8.47 -5.52 -20.80
C ILE A 48 -7.59 -6.09 -21.90
N THR A 49 -6.92 -5.26 -22.69
CA THR A 49 -6.06 -5.75 -23.78
C THR A 49 -4.69 -6.20 -23.25
N GLY A 50 -4.25 -5.64 -22.13
CA GLY A 50 -2.90 -5.79 -21.57
C GLY A 50 -1.83 -4.95 -22.30
N ASN A 51 -2.20 -4.28 -23.39
CA ASN A 51 -1.31 -3.46 -24.19
C ASN A 51 -1.03 -2.14 -23.51
N THR A 52 0.10 -1.55 -23.89
CA THR A 52 0.41 -0.19 -23.53
C THR A 52 -0.12 0.75 -24.59
N GLU A 53 -1.07 1.58 -24.19
CA GLU A 53 -1.76 2.55 -25.02
C GLU A 53 -1.32 3.96 -24.63
N TRP A 54 -1.42 4.90 -25.57
CA TRP A 54 -1.15 6.32 -25.32
C TRP A 54 -2.49 7.02 -25.22
N ASP A 55 -2.72 7.66 -24.07
CA ASP A 55 -3.94 8.41 -23.82
C ASP A 55 -3.62 9.90 -23.74
N VAL A 56 -4.52 10.72 -24.28
CA VAL A 56 -4.37 12.17 -24.31
C VAL A 56 -5.04 12.71 -23.05
N GLN A 57 -4.23 13.10 -22.09
CA GLN A 57 -4.70 13.62 -20.82
C GLN A 57 -4.42 15.12 -20.71
N HIS A 58 -5.12 15.79 -19.79
CA HIS A 58 -4.83 17.17 -19.44
C HIS A 58 -3.41 17.26 -18.84
N GLU A 59 -2.70 18.36 -19.05
CA GLU A 59 -1.35 18.58 -18.50
C GLU A 59 -1.27 18.37 -16.98
N ASP A 60 -2.39 18.59 -16.28
CA ASP A 60 -2.51 18.40 -14.84
C ASP A 60 -2.95 16.99 -14.41
N TYR A 61 -3.02 16.01 -15.31
CA TYR A 61 -3.50 14.66 -14.98
C TYR A 61 -2.67 13.98 -13.89
N ASP A 62 -1.34 14.10 -13.96
CA ASP A 62 -0.46 13.55 -12.93
C ASP A 62 -0.66 14.30 -11.60
N PHE A 63 -0.88 15.62 -11.63
CA PHE A 63 -1.24 16.39 -10.43
C PHE A 63 -2.57 15.91 -9.84
N HIS A 64 -3.58 15.66 -10.67
CA HIS A 64 -4.87 15.16 -10.19
C HIS A 64 -4.74 13.76 -9.57
N GLN A 65 -3.97 12.86 -10.19
CA GLN A 65 -3.73 11.54 -9.61
C GLN A 65 -2.98 11.64 -8.28
N GLU A 66 -1.95 12.49 -8.21
CA GLU A 66 -1.21 12.74 -6.97
C GLU A 66 -2.05 13.45 -5.90
N ILE A 67 -2.94 14.38 -6.24
CA ILE A 67 -3.89 15.00 -5.28
C ILE A 67 -4.88 13.96 -4.76
N ALA A 68 -5.41 13.10 -5.63
CA ALA A 68 -6.31 12.02 -5.22
C ALA A 68 -5.61 10.95 -4.38
N ARG A 69 -4.29 10.76 -4.57
CA ARG A 69 -3.44 9.92 -3.70
C ARG A 69 -3.03 10.63 -2.41
N SER A 70 -2.82 11.94 -2.49
CA SER A 70 -2.62 12.86 -1.36
C SER A 70 -3.89 13.05 -0.53
N ALA A 71 -4.99 12.38 -0.91
CA ALA A 71 -6.14 12.13 -0.05
C ALA A 71 -5.80 11.18 1.12
N PHE A 72 -4.70 11.48 1.81
CA PHE A 72 -4.55 11.32 3.25
C PHE A 72 -5.60 12.17 3.99
N ALA A 73 -6.85 12.22 3.52
CA ALA A 73 -7.96 12.83 4.24
C ALA A 73 -8.10 12.17 5.61
N ASP A 74 -7.77 10.88 5.70
CA ASP A 74 -7.70 10.17 6.98
C ASP A 74 -6.67 10.78 7.95
N MET A 75 -5.54 11.29 7.48
CA MET A 75 -4.56 11.98 8.32
C MET A 75 -5.16 13.21 9.00
N LEU A 76 -6.11 13.89 8.35
CA LEU A 76 -6.85 15.01 8.91
C LEU A 76 -8.04 14.54 9.78
N HIS A 77 -8.59 13.35 9.54
CA HIS A 77 -9.55 12.69 10.45
C HIS A 77 -8.88 12.02 11.67
N ASP A 78 -7.55 11.87 11.67
CA ASP A 78 -6.78 11.36 12.81
C ASP A 78 -6.73 12.38 13.94
N THR A 79 -7.78 12.33 14.74
CA THR A 79 -7.98 13.20 15.90
C THR A 79 -6.87 13.02 16.95
N GLU A 80 -6.29 11.83 17.09
CA GLU A 80 -5.23 11.60 18.07
C GLU A 80 -3.94 12.29 17.64
N ARG A 81 -3.52 12.07 16.39
CA ARG A 81 -2.38 12.77 15.76
C ARG A 81 -2.54 14.27 15.94
N ASN A 82 -3.67 14.81 15.49
CA ASN A 82 -3.93 16.25 15.51
C ASN A 82 -3.82 16.83 16.92
N LYS A 83 -4.41 16.18 17.93
CA LYS A 83 -4.37 16.64 19.33
C LYS A 83 -2.98 16.54 19.96
N LYS A 84 -2.23 15.48 19.65
CA LYS A 84 -0.86 15.29 20.16
C LYS A 84 0.09 16.34 19.57
N TYR A 85 0.00 16.61 18.27
CA TYR A 85 0.73 17.73 17.64
C TYR A 85 0.32 19.09 18.22
N TYR A 86 -0.97 19.37 18.36
CA TYR A 86 -1.46 20.63 18.95
C TYR A 86 -0.87 20.86 20.35
N ARG A 87 -0.93 19.83 21.20
CA ARG A 87 -0.46 19.93 22.58
C ARG A 87 1.07 20.11 22.65
N ALA A 88 1.82 19.41 21.80
CA ALA A 88 3.26 19.56 21.71
C ALA A 88 3.66 20.98 21.25
N LEU A 89 3.00 21.51 20.21
CA LEU A 89 3.20 22.88 19.74
C LEU A 89 2.94 23.90 20.84
N GLN A 90 1.83 23.74 21.56
CA GLN A 90 1.50 24.60 22.69
C GLN A 90 2.62 24.62 23.73
N LEU A 91 3.10 23.44 24.16
CA LEU A 91 4.18 23.33 25.15
C LEU A 91 5.49 23.94 24.67
N ALA A 92 5.85 23.73 23.40
CA ALA A 92 7.08 24.30 22.82
C ALA A 92 7.05 25.83 22.76
N ILE A 93 5.91 26.40 22.35
CA ILE A 93 5.72 27.85 22.26
C ILE A 93 5.70 28.48 23.66
N GLU A 94 4.93 27.90 24.59
CA GLU A 94 4.88 28.34 26.00
C GLU A 94 6.27 28.33 26.63
N LYS A 95 7.08 27.31 26.33
CA LYS A 95 8.46 27.20 26.82
C LYS A 95 9.34 28.33 26.29
N MET A 96 9.34 28.59 24.97
CA MET A 96 10.11 29.70 24.38
C MET A 96 9.75 31.05 25.01
N HIS A 97 8.46 31.34 25.14
CA HIS A 97 7.99 32.57 25.77
C HIS A 97 8.37 32.67 27.25
N SER A 98 8.30 31.56 27.99
CA SER A 98 8.70 31.52 29.41
C SER A 98 10.20 31.79 29.62
N GLU A 99 11.02 31.46 28.62
CA GLU A 99 12.46 31.77 28.57
C GLU A 99 12.74 33.20 28.07
N GLY A 100 11.71 33.99 27.76
CA GLY A 100 11.83 35.34 27.22
C GLY A 100 12.28 35.39 25.76
N LYS A 101 12.18 34.27 25.02
CA LYS A 101 12.51 34.16 23.61
C LYS A 101 11.24 34.29 22.75
N LYS A 102 11.41 34.72 21.50
CA LYS A 102 10.34 34.62 20.50
C LYS A 102 10.17 33.17 20.07
N ALA A 103 8.95 32.76 19.75
CA ALA A 103 8.65 31.45 19.17
C ALA A 103 8.60 31.56 17.63
N ASN A 104 9.72 31.22 16.99
CA ASN A 104 9.89 31.23 15.53
C ASN A 104 9.74 29.79 15.00
N VAL A 105 8.58 29.51 14.40
CA VAL A 105 8.18 28.16 13.97
C VAL A 105 8.49 27.94 12.49
N LEU A 106 9.13 26.81 12.19
CA LEU A 106 9.23 26.24 10.84
C LEU A 106 8.34 24.99 10.76
N ASP A 107 7.43 24.96 9.80
CA ASP A 107 6.55 23.82 9.49
C ASP A 107 6.97 23.17 8.17
N ILE A 108 7.60 22.00 8.24
CA ILE A 108 8.08 21.27 7.04
C ILE A 108 7.06 20.23 6.62
N GLY A 109 6.60 20.31 5.36
CA GLY A 109 5.57 19.43 4.83
C GLY A 109 4.18 19.88 5.27
N THR A 110 3.88 21.17 5.12
CA THR A 110 2.72 21.78 5.78
C THR A 110 1.37 21.25 5.26
N GLY A 111 1.32 20.67 4.05
CA GLY A 111 0.10 20.14 3.47
C GLY A 111 -1.01 21.19 3.41
N THR A 112 -2.06 21.03 4.22
CA THR A 112 -3.18 21.97 4.31
C THR A 112 -2.90 23.21 5.16
N GLY A 113 -1.76 23.28 5.84
CA GLY A 113 -1.46 24.34 6.81
C GLY A 113 -1.96 24.05 8.22
N LEU A 114 -2.48 22.84 8.50
CA LEU A 114 -3.07 22.49 9.79
C LEU A 114 -2.15 22.85 10.97
N LEU A 115 -0.90 22.35 10.95
CA LEU A 115 0.06 22.55 12.05
C LEU A 115 0.49 24.01 12.18
N SER A 116 0.67 24.71 11.06
CA SER A 116 0.90 26.15 11.04
C SER A 116 -0.24 26.96 11.66
N ILE A 117 -1.51 26.63 11.38
CA ILE A 117 -2.67 27.28 12.01
C ILE A 117 -2.71 26.99 13.51
N MET A 118 -2.38 25.76 13.93
CA MET A 118 -2.27 25.41 15.35
C MET A 118 -1.18 26.24 16.05
N ALA A 119 -0.01 26.40 15.43
CA ALA A 119 1.06 27.24 15.94
C ALA A 119 0.62 28.71 16.09
N ALA A 120 -0.09 29.25 15.09
CA ALA A 120 -0.65 30.61 15.15
C ALA A 120 -1.65 30.78 16.29
N ARG A 121 -2.50 29.77 16.54
CA ARG A 121 -3.45 29.77 17.67
C ARG A 121 -2.76 29.67 19.03
N CYS A 122 -1.62 29.00 19.10
CA CYS A 122 -0.79 28.92 20.30
C CYS A 122 0.04 30.19 20.56
N GLY A 123 0.04 31.16 19.62
CA GLY A 123 0.68 32.46 19.80
C GLY A 123 2.12 32.53 19.30
N ALA A 124 2.54 31.69 18.36
CA ALA A 124 3.87 31.81 17.73
C ALA A 124 4.11 33.22 17.16
N ASP A 125 5.34 33.73 17.31
CA ASP A 125 5.73 35.08 16.89
C ASP A 125 5.98 35.18 15.38
N SER A 126 6.50 34.11 14.78
CA SER A 126 6.63 33.97 13.33
C SER A 126 6.45 32.51 12.91
N ILE A 127 5.84 32.30 11.74
CA ILE A 127 5.58 30.97 11.19
C ILE A 127 5.96 30.97 9.70
N VAL A 128 6.91 30.12 9.36
CA VAL A 128 7.26 29.81 7.97
C VAL A 128 6.90 28.36 7.72
N ALA A 129 6.13 28.11 6.67
CA ALA A 129 5.68 26.79 6.27
C ALA A 129 6.22 26.46 4.88
N CYS A 130 6.64 25.23 4.62
CA CYS A 130 7.03 24.81 3.27
C CYS A 130 6.26 23.58 2.80
N GLU A 131 5.91 23.58 1.52
CA GLU A 131 5.23 22.49 0.83
C GLU A 131 5.84 22.32 -0.56
N ALA A 132 6.37 21.13 -0.86
CA ALA A 132 7.01 20.86 -2.14
C ALA A 132 5.99 20.64 -3.26
N PHE A 133 4.82 20.11 -2.91
CA PHE A 133 3.76 19.83 -3.87
C PHE A 133 2.91 21.07 -4.11
N LYS A 134 3.21 21.77 -5.21
CA LYS A 134 2.60 23.06 -5.58
C LYS A 134 1.06 23.11 -5.46
N PRO A 135 0.27 22.13 -5.92
CA PRO A 135 -1.19 22.18 -5.75
C PRO A 135 -1.62 22.23 -4.27
N MET A 136 -0.89 21.53 -3.38
CA MET A 136 -1.15 21.59 -1.95
C MET A 136 -0.67 22.90 -1.32
N ALA A 137 0.45 23.48 -1.77
CA ALA A 137 0.87 24.81 -1.32
C ALA A 137 -0.18 25.90 -1.67
N GLU A 138 -0.76 25.82 -2.87
CA GLU A 138 -1.86 26.71 -3.30
C GLU A 138 -3.14 26.47 -2.50
N CYS A 139 -3.45 25.21 -2.18
CA CYS A 139 -4.56 24.84 -1.31
C CYS A 139 -4.38 25.43 0.11
N CYS A 140 -3.19 25.27 0.69
CA CYS A 140 -2.81 25.82 1.97
C CYS A 140 -3.05 27.34 2.02
N LEU A 141 -2.53 28.10 1.05
CA LEU A 141 -2.72 29.55 0.98
C LEU A 141 -4.21 29.95 1.03
N LYS A 142 -5.08 29.24 0.30
CA LYS A 142 -6.53 29.47 0.30
C LYS A 142 -7.16 29.11 1.64
N ILE A 143 -6.73 28.02 2.29
CA ILE A 143 -7.20 27.63 3.63
C ILE A 143 -6.82 28.70 4.66
N LEU A 144 -5.59 29.23 4.60
CA LEU A 144 -5.11 30.28 5.50
C LEU A 144 -5.90 31.58 5.33
N GLU A 145 -6.20 31.98 4.10
CA GLU A 145 -7.04 33.15 3.79
C GLU A 145 -8.46 32.96 4.32
N HIS A 146 -9.07 31.80 4.03
CA HIS A 146 -10.43 31.46 4.45
C HIS A 146 -10.58 31.41 5.97
N ASN A 147 -9.55 30.96 6.68
CA ASN A 147 -9.53 30.93 8.15
C ASN A 147 -9.00 32.23 8.80
N GLY A 148 -8.71 33.28 8.01
CA GLY A 148 -8.33 34.60 8.52
C GLY A 148 -6.97 34.65 9.23
N VAL A 149 -6.01 33.84 8.79
CA VAL A 149 -4.66 33.73 9.39
C VAL A 149 -3.51 33.86 8.37
N ALA A 150 -3.83 34.21 7.11
CA ALA A 150 -2.85 34.36 6.04
C ALA A 150 -1.79 35.44 6.31
N ASP A 151 -2.10 36.45 7.14
CA ASP A 151 -1.15 37.50 7.54
C ASP A 151 -0.09 37.01 8.55
N LYS A 152 -0.32 35.86 9.19
CA LYS A 152 0.55 35.31 10.25
C LYS A 152 1.52 34.24 9.77
N ILE A 153 1.26 33.64 8.60
CA ILE A 153 1.95 32.42 8.13
C ILE A 153 2.49 32.68 6.73
N THR A 154 3.80 32.50 6.55
CA THR A 154 4.44 32.58 5.23
C THR A 154 4.59 31.19 4.64
N VAL A 155 3.94 30.92 3.50
CA VAL A 155 4.04 29.62 2.81
C VAL A 155 5.05 29.70 1.66
N ILE A 156 6.03 28.79 1.65
CA ILE A 156 7.06 28.69 0.63
C ILE A 156 6.84 27.39 -0.17
N PRO A 157 6.52 27.46 -1.48
CA PRO A 157 6.27 26.29 -2.32
C PRO A 157 7.58 25.64 -2.78
N LYS A 158 8.37 25.12 -1.83
CA LYS A 158 9.67 24.46 -2.04
C LYS A 158 9.82 23.27 -1.11
N ARG A 159 10.72 22.36 -1.47
CA ARG A 159 11.20 21.34 -0.52
C ARG A 159 12.07 21.98 0.54
N SER A 160 12.01 21.50 1.77
CA SER A 160 12.82 22.03 2.88
C SER A 160 14.33 22.03 2.60
N THR A 161 14.80 21.03 1.85
CA THR A 161 16.22 20.89 1.42
C THR A 161 16.69 21.96 0.42
N GLU A 162 15.78 22.82 -0.05
CA GLU A 162 16.07 23.92 -0.97
C GLU A 162 15.90 25.29 -0.30
N LEU A 163 15.46 25.32 0.96
CA LEU A 163 15.28 26.55 1.71
C LEU A 163 16.62 27.12 2.15
N THR A 164 16.70 28.44 2.15
CA THR A 164 17.91 29.17 2.56
C THR A 164 17.59 30.23 3.62
N VAL A 165 18.56 30.51 4.50
CA VAL A 165 18.45 31.55 5.53
C VAL A 165 19.30 32.77 5.15
N GLY A 166 18.72 33.96 5.19
CA GLY A 166 19.42 35.22 4.95
C GLY A 166 18.49 36.35 4.51
N VAL A 167 19.06 37.53 4.24
CA VAL A 167 18.30 38.72 3.80
C VAL A 167 17.52 38.45 2.51
N ASP A 168 18.13 37.72 1.58
CA ASP A 168 17.55 37.30 0.29
C ASP A 168 17.08 35.83 0.32
N GLY A 169 17.08 35.21 1.50
CA GLY A 169 16.68 33.81 1.69
C GLY A 169 15.18 33.64 1.88
N ASP A 170 14.74 32.39 1.89
CA ASP A 170 13.34 32.03 2.17
C ASP A 170 12.98 32.29 3.64
N LEU A 171 13.94 32.07 4.54
CA LEU A 171 13.85 32.39 5.96
C LEU A 171 14.72 33.61 6.27
N LYS A 172 14.17 34.60 6.97
CA LYS A 172 14.92 35.79 7.40
C LYS A 172 15.98 35.45 8.46
N GLU A 173 15.63 34.53 9.36
CA GLU A 173 16.48 34.02 10.42
C GLU A 173 16.17 32.53 10.65
N LYS A 174 17.05 31.84 11.37
CA LYS A 174 16.85 30.43 11.71
C LYS A 174 15.64 30.28 12.64
N ALA A 175 14.90 29.18 12.49
CA ALA A 175 13.79 28.87 13.38
C ALA A 175 14.27 28.21 14.67
N ASN A 176 13.54 28.43 15.76
CA ASN A 176 13.83 27.81 17.06
C ASN A 176 12.77 26.80 17.50
N ILE A 177 11.70 26.64 16.71
CA ILE A 177 10.77 25.51 16.80
C ILE A 177 10.64 24.90 15.41
N LEU A 178 10.92 23.60 15.28
CA LEU A 178 10.57 22.82 14.10
C LEU A 178 9.34 21.98 14.44
N VAL A 179 8.32 22.03 13.59
CA VAL A 179 7.25 21.04 13.56
C VAL A 179 7.25 20.37 12.18
N THR A 180 7.12 19.05 12.15
CA THR A 180 7.02 18.33 10.89
C THR A 180 6.28 17.01 11.07
N GLU A 181 5.60 16.62 10.00
CA GLU A 181 4.98 15.31 9.85
C GLU A 181 5.29 14.85 8.43
N VAL A 182 6.39 14.11 8.32
CA VAL A 182 6.96 13.56 7.07
C VAL A 182 7.31 12.09 7.29
N PHE A 183 6.44 11.40 8.01
CA PHE A 183 6.62 10.02 8.43
C PHE A 183 5.64 9.12 7.70
N ASP A 184 6.09 7.95 7.30
CA ASP A 184 5.25 6.90 6.73
C ASP A 184 5.15 5.70 7.67
N THR A 185 4.56 4.60 7.19
CA THR A 185 4.54 3.33 7.94
C THR A 185 5.96 2.82 8.27
N GLU A 186 6.97 3.12 7.45
CA GLU A 186 8.38 2.79 7.75
C GLU A 186 9.11 3.82 8.63
N LEU A 187 8.41 4.87 9.09
CA LEU A 187 8.93 6.09 9.73
C LEU A 187 9.81 6.94 8.80
N ILE A 188 10.75 6.34 8.09
CA ILE A 188 11.79 7.04 7.32
C ILE A 188 11.57 7.02 5.81
N GLY A 189 10.54 6.32 5.31
CA GLY A 189 10.35 6.06 3.88
C GLY A 189 10.04 7.31 3.05
N GLU A 190 9.55 8.37 3.69
CA GLU A 190 9.33 9.69 3.08
C GLU A 190 10.55 10.64 3.18
N GLY A 191 11.70 10.11 3.60
CA GLY A 191 12.97 10.84 3.62
C GLY A 191 13.18 11.69 4.87
N ALA A 192 12.51 11.36 5.98
CA ALA A 192 12.62 12.05 7.27
C ALA A 192 14.08 12.33 7.67
N LEU A 193 14.98 11.36 7.53
CA LEU A 193 16.40 11.49 7.88
C LEU A 193 17.08 12.67 7.17
N SER A 194 16.86 12.79 5.87
CA SER A 194 17.42 13.87 5.05
C SER A 194 16.81 15.23 5.42
N THR A 195 15.51 15.26 5.68
CA THR A 195 14.77 16.46 6.08
C THR A 195 15.28 17.01 7.41
N PHE A 196 15.37 16.18 8.46
CA PHE A 196 15.88 16.61 9.76
C PHE A 196 17.35 16.99 9.71
N SER A 197 18.19 16.22 9.01
CA SER A 197 19.61 16.51 8.86
C SER A 197 19.85 17.87 8.21
N HIS A 198 19.15 18.16 7.10
CA HIS A 198 19.24 19.46 6.43
C HIS A 198 18.71 20.60 7.32
N ALA A 199 17.55 20.40 7.97
CA ALA A 199 16.96 21.42 8.84
C ALA A 199 17.92 21.85 9.95
N HIS A 200 18.52 20.90 10.67
CA HIS A 200 19.52 21.20 11.71
C HIS A 200 20.74 21.93 11.17
N GLN A 201 21.24 21.51 10.00
CA GLN A 201 22.42 22.11 9.42
C GLN A 201 22.18 23.57 8.98
N TYR A 202 21.06 23.84 8.32
CA TYR A 202 20.86 25.10 7.60
C TYR A 202 19.74 25.99 8.13
N LEU A 203 18.67 25.42 8.70
CA LEU A 203 17.41 26.14 8.96
C LEU A 203 17.15 26.41 10.45
N LEU A 204 17.73 25.62 11.35
CA LEU A 204 17.43 25.66 12.78
C LEU A 204 18.54 26.28 13.63
N GLU A 205 18.11 26.92 14.72
CA GLU A 205 18.96 27.32 15.84
C GLU A 205 19.50 26.11 16.60
N LYS A 206 20.60 26.29 17.34
CA LYS A 206 21.28 25.19 18.04
C LYS A 206 20.46 24.63 19.21
N ASP A 207 19.68 25.47 19.88
CA ASP A 207 18.82 25.13 21.02
C ASP A 207 17.33 25.08 20.64
N CYS A 208 17.04 24.74 19.39
CA CYS A 208 15.67 24.59 18.92
C CYS A 208 14.92 23.46 19.63
N ILE A 209 13.59 23.57 19.64
CA ILE A 209 12.67 22.49 20.01
C ILE A 209 12.16 21.86 18.71
N VAL A 210 12.16 20.54 18.64
CA VAL A 210 11.67 19.79 17.47
C VAL A 210 10.46 18.97 17.87
N ILE A 211 9.42 18.98 17.04
CA ILE A 211 8.18 18.23 17.22
C ILE A 211 7.96 17.35 15.98
N PRO A 212 8.01 16.02 16.13
CA PRO A 212 8.34 15.26 17.34
C PRO A 212 9.81 15.41 17.77
N ASP A 213 10.11 15.24 19.06
CA ASP A 213 11.46 15.37 19.64
C ASP A 213 12.34 14.14 19.34
N SER A 214 11.74 12.96 19.34
CA SER A 214 12.43 11.69 19.09
C SER A 214 11.47 10.60 18.61
N ALA A 215 12.01 9.52 18.07
CA ALA A 215 11.24 8.36 17.63
C ALA A 215 11.93 7.04 17.97
N VAL A 216 11.14 5.99 18.15
CA VAL A 216 11.63 4.61 18.35
C VAL A 216 10.90 3.67 17.40
N ILE A 217 11.66 2.89 16.63
CA ILE A 217 11.10 1.74 15.90
C ILE A 217 11.17 0.52 16.81
N TYR A 218 10.01 -0.13 16.94
CA TYR A 218 9.83 -1.39 17.63
C TYR A 218 9.59 -2.50 16.63
N VAL A 219 10.03 -3.69 16.99
CA VAL A 219 9.76 -4.89 16.21
C VAL A 219 9.39 -6.07 17.07
N GLN A 220 8.77 -7.07 16.44
CA GLN A 220 8.44 -8.33 17.09
C GLN A 220 8.68 -9.48 16.12
N VAL A 221 9.43 -10.49 16.55
CA VAL A 221 9.70 -11.69 15.75
C VAL A 221 8.52 -12.65 15.91
N VAL A 222 7.97 -13.13 14.79
CA VAL A 222 6.76 -13.95 14.78
C VAL A 222 6.87 -15.17 13.87
N GLU A 223 6.10 -16.20 14.22
CA GLU A 223 5.69 -17.27 13.31
C GLU A 223 4.31 -16.90 12.76
N CYS A 224 4.17 -16.72 11.44
CA CYS A 224 2.86 -16.54 10.79
C CYS A 224 2.81 -17.27 9.45
N PRO A 225 2.34 -18.54 9.43
CA PRO A 225 2.23 -19.32 8.20
C PRO A 225 1.26 -18.69 7.19
N THR A 226 0.25 -17.96 7.66
CA THR A 226 -0.69 -17.22 6.80
C THR A 226 0.01 -16.15 6.00
N LEU A 227 0.80 -15.28 6.66
CA LEU A 227 1.57 -14.25 5.97
C LEU A 227 2.74 -14.83 5.17
N GLN A 228 3.26 -16.00 5.54
CA GLN A 228 4.28 -16.67 4.74
C GLN A 228 3.75 -17.10 3.36
N LYS A 229 2.46 -17.40 3.23
CA LYS A 229 1.83 -17.64 1.92
C LYS A 229 1.77 -16.42 1.01
N TRP A 230 1.95 -15.22 1.56
CA TRP A 230 2.02 -13.99 0.76
C TRP A 230 3.43 -13.73 0.23
N ASN A 231 4.42 -14.53 0.68
CA ASN A 231 5.81 -14.42 0.28
C ASN A 231 6.32 -15.68 -0.43
N LYS A 232 6.15 -16.86 0.15
CA LYS A 232 6.71 -18.10 -0.38
C LYS A 232 5.67 -18.85 -1.19
N LEU A 233 6.06 -19.39 -2.34
CA LEU A 233 5.21 -20.29 -3.12
C LEU A 233 5.25 -21.70 -2.53
N ASN A 234 4.08 -22.32 -2.41
CA ASN A 234 3.91 -23.71 -2.01
C ASN A 234 3.80 -24.63 -3.22
N ASP A 235 4.01 -25.92 -2.98
CA ASP A 235 3.65 -26.94 -3.94
C ASP A 235 2.12 -26.95 -4.14
N LEU A 236 1.69 -27.13 -5.39
CA LEU A 236 0.29 -27.30 -5.74
C LEU A 236 -0.11 -28.76 -5.49
N ALA A 237 -1.07 -28.98 -4.60
CA ALA A 237 -1.61 -30.29 -4.30
C ALA A 237 -3.10 -30.40 -4.67
N ASP A 238 -3.55 -31.60 -5.02
CA ASP A 238 -4.96 -31.90 -5.30
C ASP A 238 -5.76 -32.23 -4.04
N GLU A 239 -7.00 -32.73 -4.22
CA GLU A 239 -7.89 -33.08 -3.11
C GLU A 239 -7.33 -34.20 -2.24
N ASP A 240 -6.65 -35.16 -2.84
CA ASP A 240 -5.99 -36.31 -2.19
C ASP A 240 -4.62 -35.95 -1.59
N LEU A 241 -4.30 -34.65 -1.54
CA LEU A 241 -3.03 -34.09 -1.06
C LEU A 241 -1.82 -34.59 -1.86
N GLN A 242 -2.04 -35.08 -3.08
CA GLN A 242 -0.95 -35.45 -3.98
C GLN A 242 -0.41 -34.19 -4.66
N ILE A 243 0.91 -34.07 -4.69
CA ILE A 243 1.58 -32.94 -5.32
C ILE A 243 1.40 -33.06 -6.84
N VAL A 244 0.71 -32.09 -7.43
CA VAL A 244 0.51 -31.94 -8.87
C VAL A 244 1.66 -31.15 -9.48
N LEU A 245 2.04 -30.03 -8.86
CA LEU A 245 3.19 -29.23 -9.26
C LEU A 245 4.07 -28.93 -8.04
N ARG A 246 5.37 -29.17 -8.19
CA ARG A 246 6.41 -28.71 -7.27
C ARG A 246 6.81 -27.29 -7.63
N ALA A 247 6.85 -26.42 -6.63
CA ALA A 247 7.40 -25.09 -6.79
C ALA A 247 8.94 -25.17 -6.89
N PRO A 248 9.57 -24.51 -7.89
CA PRO A 248 11.02 -24.50 -8.04
C PRO A 248 11.74 -24.06 -6.77
N GLN A 249 12.85 -24.73 -6.43
CA GLN A 249 13.56 -24.50 -5.17
C GLN A 249 14.00 -23.03 -5.00
N LYS A 250 14.45 -22.38 -6.08
CA LYS A 250 14.82 -20.96 -6.07
C LYS A 250 13.66 -20.03 -5.65
N MET A 251 12.40 -20.40 -5.92
CA MET A 251 11.22 -19.62 -5.52
C MET A 251 10.85 -19.88 -4.05
N LYS A 252 11.12 -21.09 -3.54
CA LYS A 252 10.96 -21.42 -2.11
C LYS A 252 12.02 -20.72 -1.25
N ASP A 253 13.23 -20.59 -1.76
CA ASP A 253 14.35 -19.98 -1.04
C ASP A 253 14.40 -18.45 -1.17
N CYS A 254 13.75 -17.87 -2.19
CA CYS A 254 13.78 -16.44 -2.46
C CYS A 254 13.34 -15.59 -1.25
N PRO A 255 14.12 -14.58 -0.82
CA PRO A 255 13.77 -13.79 0.38
C PRO A 255 12.46 -13.02 0.23
N GLY A 256 12.06 -12.68 -0.99
CA GLY A 256 10.82 -11.95 -1.27
C GLY A 256 11.05 -10.60 -1.94
N SER A 257 9.99 -9.80 -1.98
CA SER A 257 10.09 -8.40 -2.37
C SER A 257 10.81 -7.58 -1.30
N ALA A 258 11.63 -6.64 -1.75
CA ALA A 258 12.29 -5.66 -0.88
C ALA A 258 11.35 -4.52 -0.47
N ALA A 259 10.19 -4.38 -1.12
CA ALA A 259 9.17 -3.40 -0.78
C ALA A 259 8.48 -3.76 0.54
N VAL A 260 8.11 -2.73 1.31
CA VAL A 260 7.36 -2.86 2.56
C VAL A 260 6.05 -3.62 2.37
N HIS A 261 5.59 -4.23 3.46
CA HIS A 261 4.26 -4.81 3.58
C HIS A 261 3.51 -4.10 4.68
N ASP A 262 3.02 -2.92 4.35
CA ASP A 262 2.09 -2.16 5.16
C ASP A 262 0.75 -2.90 5.24
N ILE A 263 0.37 -3.33 6.45
CA ILE A 263 -0.93 -3.94 6.72
C ILE A 263 -1.47 -3.46 8.07
N GLN A 264 -2.81 -3.42 8.19
CA GLN A 264 -3.48 -3.16 9.46
C GLN A 264 -3.27 -4.37 10.37
N LEU A 265 -2.13 -4.48 11.07
CA LEU A 265 -1.80 -5.65 11.91
C LEU A 265 -2.87 -5.89 12.98
N SER A 266 -3.50 -4.82 13.47
CA SER A 266 -4.65 -4.90 14.39
C SER A 266 -5.83 -5.73 13.86
N GLN A 267 -5.94 -5.94 12.54
CA GLN A 267 -6.97 -6.77 11.89
C GLN A 267 -6.50 -8.21 11.62
N LEU A 268 -5.21 -8.53 11.85
CA LEU A 268 -4.69 -9.88 11.69
C LEU A 268 -5.22 -10.77 12.84
N PRO A 269 -5.94 -11.86 12.56
CA PRO A 269 -6.52 -12.66 13.63
C PRO A 269 -5.45 -13.31 14.50
N ARG A 270 -5.53 -13.14 15.82
CA ARG A 270 -4.51 -13.60 16.78
C ARG A 270 -4.15 -15.07 16.68
N GLN A 271 -5.07 -15.92 16.24
CA GLN A 271 -4.84 -17.35 16.06
C GLN A 271 -3.98 -17.72 14.85
N VAL A 272 -3.70 -16.79 13.94
CA VAL A 272 -2.92 -17.08 12.71
C VAL A 272 -1.43 -16.82 12.86
N PHE A 273 -0.99 -16.30 14.01
CA PHE A 273 0.41 -16.06 14.30
C PHE A 273 0.75 -16.37 15.77
N ARG A 274 2.05 -16.48 16.04
CA ARG A 274 2.60 -16.65 17.38
C ARG A 274 3.79 -15.72 17.54
N GLU A 275 3.81 -14.95 18.61
CA GLU A 275 4.95 -14.13 18.95
C GLU A 275 6.08 -14.97 19.55
N LEU A 276 7.27 -14.80 19.00
CA LEU A 276 8.48 -15.48 19.43
C LEU A 276 9.37 -14.55 20.27
N SER A 277 9.05 -13.26 20.32
CA SER A 277 9.68 -12.25 21.14
C SER A 277 8.64 -11.32 21.76
N ASP A 278 9.01 -10.65 22.84
CA ASP A 278 8.37 -9.40 23.24
C ASP A 278 8.71 -8.30 22.22
N GLN A 279 8.17 -7.09 22.38
CA GLN A 279 8.56 -5.97 21.53
C GLN A 279 10.01 -5.55 21.80
N ILE A 280 10.80 -5.40 20.74
CA ILE A 280 12.23 -5.08 20.80
C ILE A 280 12.43 -3.68 20.21
N PRO A 281 12.96 -2.70 20.96
CA PRO A 281 13.36 -1.41 20.39
C PRO A 281 14.63 -1.59 19.56
N VAL A 282 14.59 -1.24 18.28
CA VAL A 282 15.72 -1.48 17.37
C VAL A 282 16.43 -0.20 16.95
N PHE A 283 15.67 0.86 16.71
CA PHE A 283 16.20 2.12 16.18
C PHE A 283 15.63 3.29 16.97
N PHE A 284 16.51 3.99 17.69
CA PHE A 284 16.20 5.27 18.32
C PHE A 284 16.66 6.40 17.38
N TYR A 285 15.83 7.42 17.22
CA TYR A 285 16.14 8.64 16.49
C TYR A 285 15.93 9.84 17.39
N ASP A 286 16.95 10.68 17.47
CA ASP A 286 16.91 11.95 18.16
C ASP A 286 16.71 13.06 17.13
N TRP A 287 15.49 13.56 17.01
CA TRP A 287 15.17 14.64 16.08
C TRP A 287 15.53 16.01 16.65
N SER A 288 15.85 16.11 17.94
CA SER A 288 16.27 17.36 18.58
C SER A 288 17.65 17.85 18.15
N GLY A 289 18.44 17.01 17.45
CA GLY A 289 19.76 17.38 16.95
C GLY A 289 20.88 17.33 18.00
N ARG A 290 20.61 16.78 19.19
CA ARG A 290 21.65 16.57 20.22
C ARG A 290 22.62 15.46 19.83
N THR A 291 22.18 14.52 19.01
CA THR A 291 23.00 13.48 18.39
C THR A 291 22.91 13.54 16.87
N ALA A 292 23.96 13.06 16.19
CA ALA A 292 23.99 13.05 14.73
C ALA A 292 23.02 11.99 14.18
N ILE A 293 22.37 12.32 13.06
CA ILE A 293 21.48 11.38 12.36
C ILE A 293 22.33 10.50 11.45
N ASP A 294 22.39 9.20 11.78
CA ASP A 294 23.04 8.20 10.94
C ASP A 294 22.12 7.80 9.79
N MET A 295 22.54 8.10 8.55
CA MET A 295 21.78 7.78 7.34
C MET A 295 21.74 6.27 7.05
N LYS A 296 22.76 5.53 7.53
CA LYS A 296 22.88 4.09 7.33
C LYS A 296 23.46 3.42 8.57
N ARG A 297 22.76 2.42 9.09
CA ARG A 297 23.20 1.70 10.30
C ARG A 297 22.73 0.24 10.34
N THR A 298 23.51 -0.56 11.05
CA THR A 298 23.18 -1.94 11.40
C THR A 298 23.34 -2.09 12.90
N VAL A 299 22.29 -2.57 13.56
CA VAL A 299 22.24 -2.76 15.01
C VAL A 299 21.96 -4.23 15.32
N ARG A 300 22.49 -4.70 16.44
CA ARG A 300 22.32 -6.08 16.91
C ARG A 300 21.64 -6.03 18.26
N GLN A 301 20.53 -6.77 18.41
CA GLN A 301 19.81 -6.94 19.67
C GLN A 301 19.77 -8.42 20.02
N ASP A 302 20.44 -8.80 21.11
CA ASP A 302 20.31 -10.13 21.69
C ASP A 302 19.03 -10.18 22.52
N PHE A 303 18.24 -11.24 22.36
CA PHE A 303 17.01 -11.45 23.11
C PHE A 303 16.73 -12.93 23.33
N VAL A 304 15.85 -13.21 24.29
CA VAL A 304 15.43 -14.56 24.65
C VAL A 304 14.08 -14.86 24.00
N ILE A 305 13.96 -16.02 23.39
CA ILE A 305 12.75 -16.46 22.72
C ILE A 305 11.63 -16.72 23.73
N SER A 306 10.50 -16.01 23.57
CA SER A 306 9.34 -16.11 24.46
C SER A 306 8.54 -17.42 24.23
N ASN A 307 8.50 -17.92 23.00
CA ASN A 307 7.76 -19.13 22.62
C ASN A 307 8.51 -19.96 21.58
N THR A 308 8.50 -21.29 21.72
CA THR A 308 9.00 -22.20 20.68
C THR A 308 8.17 -22.06 19.41
N GLY A 309 8.84 -21.99 18.26
CA GLY A 309 8.20 -21.86 16.96
C GLY A 309 9.22 -21.69 15.85
N ARG A 310 8.74 -21.22 14.71
CA ARG A 310 9.53 -20.92 13.53
C ARG A 310 9.50 -19.43 13.26
N ALA A 311 10.62 -18.75 13.43
CA ALA A 311 10.77 -17.36 13.09
C ALA A 311 10.69 -17.20 11.57
N GLN A 312 9.68 -16.46 11.11
CA GLN A 312 9.39 -16.26 9.69
C GLN A 312 9.28 -14.79 9.32
N GLN A 313 8.66 -13.98 10.20
CA GLN A 313 8.46 -12.56 9.96
C GLN A 313 8.93 -11.72 11.14
N VAL A 314 9.12 -10.44 10.83
CA VAL A 314 9.32 -9.36 11.79
C VAL A 314 8.17 -8.38 11.57
N PHE A 315 7.30 -8.24 12.58
CA PHE A 315 6.34 -7.14 12.64
C PHE A 315 7.07 -5.88 13.10
N MET A 316 6.74 -4.73 12.52
CA MET A 316 7.39 -3.46 12.79
C MET A 316 6.35 -2.35 12.93
N TRP A 317 6.59 -1.47 13.89
CA TRP A 317 5.88 -0.22 14.08
C TRP A 317 6.80 0.80 14.77
N TRP A 318 6.33 2.02 14.96
CA TRP A 318 7.10 3.06 15.62
C TRP A 318 6.27 3.87 16.61
N GLU A 319 6.98 4.59 17.47
CA GLU A 319 6.43 5.58 18.39
C GLU A 319 7.18 6.90 18.25
N LEU A 320 6.44 8.01 18.37
CA LEU A 320 6.99 9.36 18.44
C LEU A 320 6.86 9.87 19.87
N ASN A 321 7.97 10.39 20.40
CA ASN A 321 7.92 11.29 21.52
C ASN A 321 7.70 12.72 21.01
N MET A 322 6.57 13.32 21.37
CA MET A 322 6.13 14.60 20.81
C MET A 322 6.71 15.80 21.55
N ASP A 323 7.26 15.62 22.75
CA ASP A 323 7.72 16.73 23.60
C ASP A 323 9.07 16.46 24.28
N THR A 324 9.72 17.52 24.74
CA THR A 324 11.08 17.41 25.32
C THR A 324 11.14 16.64 26.65
N GLU A 325 10.01 16.36 27.29
CA GLU A 325 9.93 15.65 28.58
C GLU A 325 9.50 14.18 28.46
N GLY A 326 9.16 13.69 27.27
CA GLY A 326 8.76 12.29 27.09
C GLY A 326 7.34 11.98 27.59
N LYS A 327 6.46 12.98 27.69
CA LYS A 327 5.12 12.84 28.30
C LYS A 327 4.03 12.57 27.29
N ILE A 328 4.23 12.98 26.04
CA ILE A 328 3.25 12.85 24.96
C ILE A 328 3.80 11.86 23.94
N VAL A 329 3.27 10.64 23.96
CA VAL A 329 3.65 9.58 23.03
C VAL A 329 2.55 9.37 21.99
N LEU A 330 2.92 9.32 20.72
CA LEU A 330 2.05 8.86 19.63
C LEU A 330 2.58 7.49 19.18
N SER A 331 1.74 6.45 19.26
CA SER A 331 2.14 5.07 18.98
C SER A 331 1.39 4.52 17.78
N CYS A 332 2.12 3.87 16.87
CA CYS A 332 1.57 3.07 15.77
C CYS A 332 1.56 1.57 16.11
N ALA A 333 1.71 1.20 17.38
CA ALA A 333 1.71 -0.19 17.79
C ALA A 333 0.35 -0.88 17.51
N PRO A 334 0.36 -2.16 17.14
CA PRO A 334 -0.89 -2.93 17.06
C PRO A 334 -1.51 -3.06 18.45
N TRP A 335 -2.83 -3.29 18.53
CA TRP A 335 -3.58 -3.22 19.81
C TRP A 335 -3.03 -4.09 20.95
N TRP A 336 -2.32 -5.19 20.67
CA TRP A 336 -1.74 -6.05 21.70
C TRP A 336 -0.43 -5.51 22.31
N CYS A 337 0.17 -4.51 21.67
CA CYS A 337 1.37 -3.80 22.13
C CYS A 337 1.11 -2.31 22.37
N HIS A 338 -0.08 -1.79 22.02
CA HIS A 338 -0.36 -0.36 22.10
C HIS A 338 -0.52 0.11 23.56
N PRO A 339 0.14 1.20 23.98
CA PRO A 339 0.16 1.64 25.38
C PRO A 339 -1.23 2.01 25.91
N ASP A 340 -2.08 2.59 25.07
CA ASP A 340 -3.43 3.01 25.45
C ASP A 340 -4.51 1.94 25.21
N ALA A 341 -4.16 0.72 24.78
CA ALA A 341 -5.16 -0.30 24.49
C ALA A 341 -5.81 -0.88 25.76
N ASN A 342 -7.13 -0.96 25.74
CA ASN A 342 -7.91 -1.68 26.74
C ASN A 342 -7.94 -3.19 26.41
N LEU A 343 -6.92 -3.91 26.87
CA LEU A 343 -6.76 -5.35 26.60
C LEU A 343 -7.87 -6.24 27.19
N VAL A 344 -8.66 -5.74 28.14
CA VAL A 344 -9.78 -6.50 28.73
C VAL A 344 -11.12 -6.25 28.02
N ALA A 345 -11.16 -5.36 27.03
CA ALA A 345 -12.35 -5.13 26.20
C ALA A 345 -12.64 -6.35 25.31
N GLU A 346 -13.90 -6.53 24.91
CA GLU A 346 -14.29 -7.56 23.95
C GLU A 346 -13.62 -7.37 22.58
N ARG A 347 -13.41 -6.10 22.21
CA ARG A 347 -12.70 -5.69 20.99
C ARG A 347 -11.59 -4.69 21.36
N PRO A 348 -10.41 -5.14 21.84
CA PRO A 348 -9.32 -4.26 22.22
C PRO A 348 -8.86 -3.33 21.09
N GLN A 349 -8.96 -3.79 19.83
CA GLN A 349 -8.65 -2.97 18.66
C GLN A 349 -9.53 -1.71 18.52
N ASP A 350 -10.73 -1.69 19.11
CA ASP A 350 -11.63 -0.53 19.07
C ASP A 350 -11.30 0.51 20.17
N SER A 351 -10.37 0.16 21.09
CA SER A 351 -9.97 1.04 22.18
C SER A 351 -8.81 1.98 21.83
N ILE A 352 -8.19 1.77 20.66
CA ILE A 352 -7.10 2.59 20.14
C ILE A 352 -7.56 3.37 18.90
N PRO A 353 -6.95 4.51 18.59
CA PRO A 353 -7.28 5.25 17.39
C PRO A 353 -6.93 4.47 16.11
N TRP A 354 -7.90 4.35 15.21
CA TRP A 354 -7.67 3.81 13.87
C TRP A 354 -7.21 4.92 12.92
N ARG A 355 -6.28 4.56 12.04
CA ARG A 355 -5.78 5.38 10.93
C ARG A 355 -5.25 4.48 9.81
N ASP A 356 -5.15 5.00 8.59
CA ASP A 356 -4.73 4.27 7.38
C ASP A 356 -3.45 4.84 6.74
N HIS A 357 -3.18 6.13 6.95
CA HIS A 357 -1.95 6.78 6.46
C HIS A 357 -0.69 6.24 7.16
N TRP A 358 -0.84 5.83 8.43
CA TRP A 358 0.18 5.07 9.17
C TRP A 358 -0.38 3.73 9.61
N MET A 359 0.37 2.68 9.33
CA MET A 359 -0.02 1.31 9.63
C MET A 359 1.12 0.63 10.37
N GLN A 360 1.19 -0.69 10.29
CA GLN A 360 2.33 -1.48 10.72
C GLN A 360 2.92 -2.19 9.51
N ALA A 361 4.18 -2.58 9.60
CA ALA A 361 4.88 -3.26 8.52
C ALA A 361 5.19 -4.72 8.85
N VAL A 362 5.21 -5.57 7.82
CA VAL A 362 5.67 -6.96 7.90
C VAL A 362 6.88 -7.16 7.01
N TYR A 363 7.99 -7.56 7.63
CA TYR A 363 9.20 -7.99 6.92
C TYR A 363 9.33 -9.50 7.00
N TYR A 364 9.87 -10.10 5.94
CA TYR A 364 10.16 -11.53 5.91
C TYR A 364 11.64 -11.77 6.18
N LEU A 365 11.92 -12.73 7.07
CA LEU A 365 13.29 -13.16 7.28
C LEU A 365 13.78 -13.89 6.02
N PRO A 366 15.01 -13.62 5.54
CA PRO A 366 15.57 -14.31 4.37
C PRO A 366 15.62 -15.83 4.54
N LYS A 367 15.80 -16.28 5.78
CA LYS A 367 15.81 -17.68 6.17
C LYS A 367 14.93 -17.88 7.39
N GLU A 368 14.03 -18.85 7.31
CA GLU A 368 13.23 -19.29 8.46
C GLU A 368 14.15 -19.99 9.49
N LEU A 369 13.94 -19.71 10.76
CA LEU A 369 14.71 -20.32 11.85
C LEU A 369 13.77 -20.97 12.87
N THR A 370 13.95 -22.27 13.12
CA THR A 370 13.25 -22.94 14.23
C THR A 370 13.94 -22.59 15.53
N VAL A 371 13.20 -21.97 16.44
CA VAL A 371 13.70 -21.45 17.71
C VAL A 371 13.00 -22.14 18.88
N GLN A 372 13.71 -22.28 19.99
CA GLN A 372 13.17 -22.87 21.22
C GLN A 372 12.96 -21.80 22.27
N LYS A 373 11.89 -21.93 23.05
CA LYS A 373 11.68 -21.09 24.22
C LYS A 373 12.92 -21.09 25.12
N ASP A 374 13.24 -19.93 25.67
CA ASP A 374 14.38 -19.69 26.55
C ASP A 374 15.77 -19.82 25.87
N SER A 375 15.81 -19.98 24.55
CA SER A 375 17.07 -19.86 23.78
C SER A 375 17.37 -18.41 23.43
N GLU A 376 18.65 -18.08 23.38
CA GLU A 376 19.17 -16.77 23.00
C GLU A 376 19.39 -16.71 21.50
N VAL A 377 18.93 -15.62 20.88
CA VAL A 377 19.10 -15.31 19.46
C VAL A 377 19.46 -13.84 19.30
N THR A 378 20.06 -13.49 18.16
CA THR A 378 20.37 -12.10 17.81
C THR A 378 19.50 -11.64 16.67
N LEU A 379 18.71 -10.58 16.87
CA LEU A 379 18.11 -9.82 15.78
C LEU A 379 19.12 -8.83 15.23
N VAL A 380 19.35 -8.85 13.93
CA VAL A 380 20.16 -7.86 13.22
C VAL A 380 19.24 -6.98 12.40
N SER A 381 19.07 -5.73 12.83
CA SER A 381 18.22 -4.74 12.17
C SER A 381 19.08 -3.80 11.34
N CYS A 382 18.69 -3.57 10.10
CA CYS A 382 19.45 -2.77 9.15
C CYS A 382 18.58 -1.67 8.56
N GLN A 383 19.23 -0.55 8.25
CA GLN A 383 18.60 0.65 7.76
C GLN A 383 19.51 1.32 6.72
N ASP A 384 18.93 1.83 5.64
CA ASP A 384 19.50 2.89 4.81
C ASP A 384 18.64 4.17 4.89
N ASP A 385 18.87 5.12 3.99
CA ASP A 385 18.23 6.43 4.00
C ASP A 385 16.68 6.37 3.94
N TYR A 386 16.10 5.26 3.44
CA TYR A 386 14.66 5.14 3.18
C TYR A 386 14.05 3.79 3.57
N SER A 387 14.84 2.79 3.95
CA SER A 387 14.33 1.41 4.04
C SER A 387 14.94 0.61 5.18
N LEU A 388 14.17 -0.37 5.64
CA LEU A 388 14.56 -1.30 6.71
C LEU A 388 14.63 -2.73 6.20
N TRP A 389 15.46 -3.56 6.83
CA TRP A 389 15.46 -5.02 6.64
C TRP A 389 16.10 -5.74 7.84
N PHE A 390 15.78 -7.03 7.99
CA PHE A 390 16.07 -7.77 9.22
C PHE A 390 16.66 -9.15 8.95
N TYR A 391 17.51 -9.61 9.87
CA TYR A 391 18.01 -10.98 9.95
C TYR A 391 17.88 -11.49 11.37
N LEU A 392 17.75 -12.81 11.49
CA LEU A 392 17.79 -13.50 12.78
C LEU A 392 18.94 -14.50 12.77
N GLU A 393 19.79 -14.43 13.78
CA GLU A 393 20.96 -15.28 13.96
C GLU A 393 20.83 -16.11 15.25
N ASP A 394 21.37 -17.33 15.21
CA ASP A 394 21.62 -18.15 16.40
C ASP A 394 23.06 -18.67 16.37
N GLN A 395 23.36 -19.68 17.21
CA GLN A 395 24.69 -20.28 17.24
C GLN A 395 25.08 -20.96 15.91
N ASN A 396 24.10 -21.41 15.11
CA ASN A 396 24.30 -22.20 13.89
C ASN A 396 24.10 -21.39 12.59
N VAL A 397 23.33 -20.31 12.65
CA VAL A 397 22.96 -19.46 11.53
C VAL A 397 23.54 -18.07 11.77
N LYS A 398 24.56 -17.74 10.97
CA LYS A 398 25.21 -16.42 10.97
C LYS A 398 25.33 -15.91 9.53
N TYR A 399 25.26 -14.61 9.36
CA TYR A 399 25.45 -13.96 8.06
C TYR A 399 26.79 -13.24 8.02
N THR A 400 27.46 -13.29 6.87
CA THR A 400 28.70 -12.55 6.64
C THR A 400 28.44 -11.10 6.21
N HIS A 401 27.30 -10.87 5.55
CA HIS A 401 26.90 -9.57 5.03
C HIS A 401 25.40 -9.36 5.22
N TYR A 402 25.02 -8.12 5.56
CA TYR A 402 23.64 -7.72 5.81
C TYR A 402 23.09 -6.85 4.67
N LYS A 403 23.19 -7.35 3.43
CA LYS A 403 22.69 -6.63 2.24
C LYS A 403 21.17 -6.77 2.13
N ARG A 404 20.45 -5.67 1.92
CA ARG A 404 19.00 -5.67 1.70
C ARG A 404 18.57 -6.85 0.81
N PRO A 405 17.75 -7.78 1.34
CA PRO A 405 17.29 -8.93 0.56
C PRO A 405 16.44 -8.47 -0.62
N VAL A 406 16.70 -9.01 -1.80
CA VAL A 406 15.99 -8.69 -3.04
C VAL A 406 15.53 -9.97 -3.73
N CYS A 407 14.46 -9.87 -4.51
CA CYS A 407 13.96 -11.00 -5.29
C CYS A 407 14.95 -11.40 -6.38
N ASP A 408 15.26 -12.68 -6.44
CA ASP A 408 16.08 -13.33 -7.48
C ASP A 408 15.31 -14.43 -8.24
N CYS A 409 14.08 -14.75 -7.82
CA CYS A 409 13.28 -15.81 -8.42
C CYS A 409 12.33 -15.35 -9.53
N GLY A 410 12.12 -14.04 -9.69
CA GLY A 410 11.23 -13.43 -10.68
C GLY A 410 9.77 -13.26 -10.22
N VAL A 411 9.28 -14.11 -9.32
CA VAL A 411 7.88 -14.10 -8.86
C VAL A 411 7.52 -12.79 -8.19
N HIS A 412 8.29 -12.32 -7.20
CA HIS A 412 7.98 -11.09 -6.47
C HIS A 412 8.20 -9.80 -7.26
N MET A 413 8.76 -9.91 -8.47
CA MET A 413 8.81 -8.80 -9.44
C MET A 413 7.61 -8.82 -10.39
N ALA A 414 7.04 -10.00 -10.67
CA ALA A 414 5.89 -10.18 -11.55
C ALA A 414 4.55 -10.05 -10.84
N MET A 415 4.50 -10.45 -9.58
CA MET A 415 3.26 -10.73 -8.84
C MET A 415 3.27 -10.01 -7.50
N SER A 416 2.15 -9.37 -7.17
CA SER A 416 1.94 -8.76 -5.85
C SER A 416 1.89 -9.82 -4.75
N ARG A 417 2.05 -9.40 -3.49
CA ARG A 417 1.91 -10.27 -2.31
C ARG A 417 0.54 -10.95 -2.24
N THR A 418 -0.52 -10.22 -2.60
CA THR A 418 -1.89 -10.76 -2.69
C THR A 418 -2.02 -11.81 -3.79
N HIS A 419 -1.35 -11.61 -4.93
CA HIS A 419 -1.29 -12.59 -6.02
C HIS A 419 -0.51 -13.85 -5.62
N VAL A 420 0.62 -13.71 -4.91
CA VAL A 420 1.36 -14.86 -4.37
C VAL A 420 0.49 -15.63 -3.37
N SER A 421 -0.23 -14.94 -2.48
CA SER A 421 -1.20 -15.57 -1.58
C SER A 421 -2.30 -16.29 -2.33
N TYR A 422 -2.77 -15.73 -3.44
CA TYR A 422 -3.81 -16.32 -4.28
C TYR A 422 -3.36 -17.64 -4.91
N LEU A 423 -2.13 -17.70 -5.42
CA LEU A 423 -1.55 -18.94 -5.95
C LEU A 423 -1.42 -20.03 -4.87
N ASN A 424 -1.33 -19.63 -3.61
CA ASN A 424 -1.27 -20.51 -2.45
C ASN A 424 -2.65 -20.86 -1.86
N ASP A 425 -3.76 -20.40 -2.43
CA ASP A 425 -5.10 -20.77 -1.98
C ASP A 425 -5.45 -22.20 -2.44
N GLY A 426 -5.08 -23.17 -1.62
CA GLY A 426 -5.37 -24.58 -1.89
C GLY A 426 -6.86 -24.90 -2.01
N LYS A 427 -7.78 -24.16 -1.38
CA LYS A 427 -9.23 -24.41 -1.56
C LYS A 427 -9.66 -24.04 -2.96
N ARG A 428 -9.12 -22.92 -3.45
CA ARG A 428 -9.39 -22.43 -4.79
C ARG A 428 -8.77 -23.34 -5.84
N SER A 429 -7.47 -23.65 -5.73
CA SER A 429 -6.78 -24.47 -6.71
C SER A 429 -7.39 -25.86 -6.83
N LYS A 430 -7.84 -26.48 -5.72
CA LYS A 430 -8.56 -27.76 -5.75
C LYS A 430 -9.84 -27.70 -6.60
N LYS A 431 -10.65 -26.65 -6.47
CA LYS A 431 -11.88 -26.49 -7.29
C LYS A 431 -11.57 -26.43 -8.78
N PHE A 432 -10.53 -25.68 -9.16
CA PHE A 432 -10.10 -25.61 -10.54
C PHE A 432 -9.54 -26.94 -11.05
N LEU A 433 -8.72 -27.62 -10.25
CA LEU A 433 -8.16 -28.93 -10.60
C LEU A 433 -9.24 -29.99 -10.78
N ASN A 434 -10.27 -30.01 -9.94
CA ASN A 434 -11.39 -30.93 -10.09
C ASN A 434 -12.15 -30.67 -11.37
N ALA A 435 -12.51 -29.41 -11.64
CA ALA A 435 -13.21 -29.03 -12.86
C ALA A 435 -12.42 -29.44 -14.11
N ILE A 436 -11.09 -29.26 -14.10
CA ILE A 436 -10.22 -29.75 -15.16
C ILE A 436 -10.28 -31.27 -15.27
N CYS A 437 -10.14 -32.01 -14.17
CA CYS A 437 -10.19 -33.47 -14.21
C CYS A 437 -11.54 -34.03 -14.70
N GLU A 438 -12.65 -33.33 -14.42
CA GLU A 438 -14.00 -33.73 -14.83
C GLU A 438 -14.27 -33.44 -16.31
N GLU A 439 -13.87 -32.27 -16.80
CA GLU A 439 -14.21 -31.79 -18.14
C GLU A 439 -13.15 -32.08 -19.21
N MET A 440 -11.96 -32.55 -18.82
CA MET A 440 -10.84 -32.79 -19.73
C MET A 440 -10.82 -34.23 -20.26
N PRO A 441 -11.10 -34.48 -21.56
CA PRO A 441 -10.94 -35.79 -22.16
C PRO A 441 -9.46 -36.23 -22.21
N LYS A 442 -9.21 -37.53 -22.36
CA LYS A 442 -7.84 -38.10 -22.39
C LYS A 442 -6.97 -37.59 -23.55
N ASP A 443 -7.56 -37.07 -24.61
CA ASP A 443 -6.90 -36.51 -25.78
C ASP A 443 -7.00 -34.97 -25.85
N ALA A 444 -7.29 -34.33 -24.71
CA ALA A 444 -7.52 -32.90 -24.64
C ALA A 444 -6.34 -32.05 -25.14
N VAL A 445 -6.66 -31.07 -25.98
CA VAL A 445 -5.79 -29.96 -26.36
C VAL A 445 -6.31 -28.72 -25.63
N VAL A 446 -5.58 -28.31 -24.60
CA VAL A 446 -6.01 -27.27 -23.67
C VAL A 446 -5.41 -25.93 -24.07
N LEU A 447 -6.23 -24.89 -24.24
CA LEU A 447 -5.78 -23.51 -24.34
C LEU A 447 -5.93 -22.83 -22.98
N ASP A 448 -4.81 -22.51 -22.33
CA ASP A 448 -4.76 -21.68 -21.13
C ASP A 448 -4.59 -20.21 -21.52
N LEU A 449 -5.60 -19.39 -21.23
CA LEU A 449 -5.55 -17.93 -21.46
C LEU A 449 -4.64 -17.20 -20.46
N ASN A 450 -4.12 -17.93 -19.47
CA ASN A 450 -3.11 -17.54 -18.52
C ASN A 450 -3.39 -16.20 -17.81
N GLY A 451 -4.27 -16.24 -16.81
CA GLY A 451 -4.38 -15.17 -15.83
C GLY A 451 -3.27 -15.24 -14.78
N SER A 452 -2.01 -15.26 -15.24
CA SER A 452 -0.81 -15.29 -14.38
C SER A 452 -0.86 -16.42 -13.32
N SER A 453 -1.21 -17.63 -13.77
CA SER A 453 -1.41 -18.80 -12.91
C SER A 453 -0.60 -20.01 -13.37
N PHE A 454 -0.67 -21.11 -12.61
CA PHE A 454 -0.03 -22.39 -12.96
C PHE A 454 -1.03 -23.43 -13.49
N LEU A 455 -2.24 -22.99 -13.87
CA LEU A 455 -3.34 -23.91 -14.18
C LEU A 455 -3.08 -24.74 -15.43
N GLY A 456 -2.54 -24.16 -16.51
CA GLY A 456 -2.14 -24.91 -17.71
C GLY A 456 -1.07 -25.96 -17.44
N LEU A 457 -0.06 -25.64 -16.63
CA LEU A 457 0.95 -26.63 -16.22
C LEU A 457 0.33 -27.76 -15.41
N ALA A 458 -0.66 -27.46 -14.56
CA ALA A 458 -1.37 -28.47 -13.79
C ALA A 458 -2.23 -29.37 -14.69
N ALA A 459 -2.91 -28.80 -15.70
CA ALA A 459 -3.65 -29.57 -16.71
C ALA A 459 -2.72 -30.53 -17.48
N ALA A 460 -1.51 -30.09 -17.82
CA ALA A 460 -0.49 -30.94 -18.44
C ALA A 460 -0.15 -32.15 -17.58
N LYS A 461 0.04 -31.97 -16.25
CA LYS A 461 0.30 -33.06 -15.30
C LYS A 461 -0.92 -33.95 -15.04
N LYS A 462 -2.13 -33.43 -15.19
CA LYS A 462 -3.38 -34.18 -15.05
C LYS A 462 -3.79 -34.95 -16.31
N GLY A 463 -2.96 -34.94 -17.36
CA GLY A 463 -3.09 -35.85 -18.50
C GLY A 463 -3.61 -35.21 -19.78
N ALA A 464 -3.59 -33.88 -19.90
CA ALA A 464 -3.80 -33.23 -21.20
C ALA A 464 -2.82 -33.77 -22.24
N LYS A 465 -3.27 -33.99 -23.48
CA LYS A 465 -2.39 -34.39 -24.59
C LYS A 465 -1.41 -33.28 -24.94
N GLU A 466 -1.92 -32.05 -24.99
CA GLU A 466 -1.14 -30.84 -25.26
C GLU A 466 -1.77 -29.66 -24.52
N VAL A 467 -0.94 -28.76 -24.02
CA VAL A 467 -1.37 -27.49 -23.42
C VAL A 467 -0.69 -26.33 -24.12
N LEU A 468 -1.48 -25.36 -24.57
CA LEU A 468 -1.08 -24.12 -25.20
C LEU A 468 -1.30 -22.99 -24.20
N ILE A 469 -0.24 -22.35 -23.72
CA ILE A 469 -0.35 -21.27 -22.72
C ILE A 469 -0.11 -19.93 -23.41
N LEU A 470 -1.11 -19.05 -23.38
CA LEU A 470 -1.06 -17.70 -23.97
C LEU A 470 -0.33 -16.73 -23.03
N GLU A 471 0.93 -16.40 -23.32
CA GLU A 471 1.72 -15.49 -22.50
C GLU A 471 2.72 -14.72 -23.34
N THR A 472 2.80 -13.41 -23.12
CA THR A 472 3.72 -12.51 -23.83
C THR A 472 4.71 -11.83 -22.89
N MET A 473 4.46 -11.85 -21.58
CA MET A 473 5.36 -11.26 -20.60
C MET A 473 6.56 -12.16 -20.34
N ASN A 474 7.74 -11.71 -20.75
CA ASN A 474 9.01 -12.42 -20.57
C ASN A 474 9.25 -12.87 -19.12
N LEU A 475 8.85 -12.07 -18.13
CA LEU A 475 9.03 -12.42 -16.72
C LEU A 475 8.15 -13.62 -16.32
N ASN A 476 6.89 -13.63 -16.73
CA ASN A 476 5.97 -14.74 -16.51
C ASN A 476 6.40 -16.00 -17.28
N LEU A 477 6.85 -15.85 -18.53
CA LEU A 477 7.38 -16.96 -19.34
C LEU A 477 8.53 -17.66 -18.64
N ARG A 478 9.47 -16.91 -18.05
CA ARG A 478 10.59 -17.50 -17.29
C ARG A 478 10.09 -18.29 -16.08
N ILE A 479 9.14 -17.72 -15.31
CA ILE A 479 8.54 -18.40 -14.16
C ILE A 479 7.86 -19.71 -14.59
N LEU A 480 7.08 -19.68 -15.68
CA LEU A 480 6.41 -20.86 -16.22
C LEU A 480 7.41 -21.92 -16.72
N GLU A 481 8.50 -21.50 -17.39
CA GLU A 481 9.56 -22.40 -17.82
C GLU A 481 10.29 -23.05 -16.63
N ASP A 482 10.53 -22.30 -15.55
CA ASP A 482 11.12 -22.87 -14.33
C ASP A 482 10.22 -23.95 -13.72
N TYR A 483 8.91 -23.71 -13.64
CA TYR A 483 7.95 -24.71 -13.18
C TYR A 483 7.87 -25.92 -14.12
N LYS A 484 7.89 -25.69 -15.44
CA LYS A 484 7.88 -26.74 -16.46
C LYS A 484 9.09 -27.66 -16.30
N ASN A 485 10.28 -27.08 -16.08
CA ASN A 485 11.52 -27.82 -15.86
C ASN A 485 11.53 -28.58 -14.52
N GLU A 486 11.10 -27.96 -13.42
CA GLU A 486 11.03 -28.61 -12.10
C GLU A 486 10.08 -29.82 -12.08
N ASN A 487 9.09 -29.87 -12.98
CA ASN A 487 8.04 -30.87 -12.99
C ASN A 487 8.09 -31.86 -14.16
N ASP A 488 9.18 -31.81 -14.95
CA ASP A 488 9.41 -32.62 -16.15
C ASP A 488 8.25 -32.56 -17.16
N ILE A 489 7.69 -31.37 -17.38
CA ILE A 489 6.54 -31.16 -18.26
C ILE A 489 7.03 -30.94 -19.70
N THR A 490 6.61 -31.81 -20.63
CA THR A 490 7.06 -31.79 -22.03
C THR A 490 5.95 -31.46 -23.02
N ASN A 491 4.69 -31.59 -22.61
CA ASN A 491 3.48 -31.41 -23.41
C ASN A 491 2.89 -29.99 -23.30
N VAL A 492 3.73 -28.98 -23.04
CA VAL A 492 3.33 -27.57 -22.95
C VAL A 492 4.07 -26.74 -23.99
N ARG A 493 3.35 -25.89 -24.71
CA ARG A 493 3.89 -24.88 -25.64
C ARG A 493 3.39 -23.49 -25.26
N PHE A 494 4.31 -22.55 -25.10
CA PHE A 494 3.99 -21.14 -24.90
C PHE A 494 3.70 -20.48 -26.25
N ILE A 495 2.62 -19.71 -26.32
CA ILE A 495 2.19 -19.00 -27.54
C ILE A 495 1.97 -17.52 -27.21
N SER A 496 2.29 -16.65 -28.15
CA SER A 496 2.07 -15.20 -28.03
C SER A 496 0.73 -14.74 -28.63
N GLU A 497 0.15 -15.55 -29.51
CA GLU A 497 -1.10 -15.26 -30.19
C GLU A 497 -1.89 -16.55 -30.46
N VAL A 498 -3.19 -16.39 -30.68
CA VAL A 498 -4.12 -17.50 -30.95
C VAL A 498 -4.56 -17.42 -32.42
N ASP A 499 -4.10 -18.35 -33.24
CA ASP A 499 -4.43 -18.44 -34.66
C ASP A 499 -5.55 -19.47 -34.94
N LYS A 500 -5.96 -19.56 -36.22
CA LYS A 500 -7.03 -20.47 -36.65
C LYS A 500 -6.66 -21.96 -36.53
N GLU A 501 -5.38 -22.30 -36.67
CA GLU A 501 -4.91 -23.69 -36.60
C GLU A 501 -5.01 -24.18 -35.15
N ILE A 502 -4.54 -23.37 -34.21
CA ILE A 502 -4.69 -23.58 -32.77
C ILE A 502 -6.17 -23.79 -32.43
N LEU A 503 -7.03 -22.83 -32.79
CA LEU A 503 -8.47 -22.86 -32.45
C LEU A 503 -9.20 -24.10 -32.99
N GLY A 504 -8.79 -24.61 -34.15
CA GLY A 504 -9.36 -25.83 -34.72
C GLY A 504 -9.03 -27.10 -33.94
N SER A 505 -7.94 -27.11 -33.17
CA SER A 505 -7.49 -28.26 -32.39
C SER A 505 -7.97 -28.25 -30.93
N VAL A 506 -8.23 -27.06 -30.36
CA VAL A 506 -8.55 -26.87 -28.94
C VAL A 506 -9.84 -27.58 -28.55
N THR A 507 -9.78 -28.37 -27.47
CA THR A 507 -10.91 -29.09 -26.88
C THR A 507 -11.45 -28.39 -25.63
N ASN A 508 -10.57 -27.72 -24.89
CA ASN A 508 -10.87 -27.10 -23.60
C ASN A 508 -10.16 -25.74 -23.53
N VAL A 509 -10.87 -24.72 -23.06
CA VAL A 509 -10.28 -23.42 -22.73
C VAL A 509 -10.32 -23.25 -21.23
N ILE A 510 -9.16 -22.99 -20.63
CA ILE A 510 -9.05 -22.75 -19.19
C ILE A 510 -8.49 -21.36 -18.94
N CYS A 511 -8.88 -20.78 -17.82
CA CYS A 511 -8.29 -19.57 -17.30
C CYS A 511 -8.52 -19.51 -15.81
N ASP A 512 -7.49 -19.16 -15.08
CA ASP A 512 -7.60 -18.69 -13.71
C ASP A 512 -7.62 -17.15 -13.75
N PRO A 513 -8.79 -16.47 -13.68
CA PRO A 513 -8.88 -15.05 -13.99
C PRO A 513 -8.31 -14.18 -12.87
N ASN A 514 -7.00 -13.94 -12.94
CA ASN A 514 -6.26 -13.03 -12.06
C ASN A 514 -5.08 -12.42 -12.84
N PHE A 515 -5.35 -11.64 -13.88
CA PHE A 515 -4.30 -11.11 -14.74
C PHE A 515 -3.42 -10.11 -13.98
N SER A 516 -2.10 -10.17 -14.17
CA SER A 516 -1.16 -9.22 -13.58
C SER A 516 -1.40 -7.76 -13.98
N SER A 517 -2.19 -7.51 -15.03
CA SER A 517 -2.63 -6.19 -15.45
C SER A 517 -3.90 -5.68 -14.74
N ALA A 518 -4.58 -6.53 -13.96
CA ALA A 518 -5.82 -6.17 -13.27
C ALA A 518 -5.51 -5.50 -11.92
N ILE A 519 -5.99 -4.26 -11.78
CA ILE A 519 -6.02 -3.47 -10.55
C ILE A 519 -7.38 -3.64 -9.86
N LEU A 520 -8.46 -3.75 -10.65
CA LEU A 520 -9.84 -3.88 -10.16
C LEU A 520 -10.40 -5.28 -10.42
N PRO A 521 -11.28 -5.81 -9.57
CA PRO A 521 -11.78 -7.18 -9.72
C PRO A 521 -12.41 -7.49 -11.09
N TRP A 522 -13.14 -6.53 -11.66
CA TRP A 522 -13.82 -6.68 -12.96
C TRP A 522 -12.89 -6.59 -14.17
N GLU A 523 -11.66 -6.09 -14.03
CA GLU A 523 -10.70 -6.06 -15.13
C GLU A 523 -10.25 -7.48 -15.53
N ASN A 524 -10.45 -8.46 -14.64
CA ASN A 524 -10.29 -9.88 -14.97
C ASN A 524 -11.30 -10.40 -16.01
N LEU A 525 -12.33 -9.61 -16.37
CA LEU A 525 -13.17 -9.85 -17.55
C LEU A 525 -12.40 -9.77 -18.87
N LYS A 526 -11.12 -9.40 -18.85
CA LYS A 526 -10.16 -9.69 -19.92
C LYS A 526 -10.30 -11.10 -20.49
N MET A 527 -10.54 -12.11 -19.66
CA MET A 527 -10.81 -13.48 -20.11
C MET A 527 -12.00 -13.52 -21.09
N ALA A 528 -13.12 -12.88 -20.73
CA ALA A 528 -14.32 -12.85 -21.55
C ALA A 528 -14.10 -12.10 -22.87
N TYR A 529 -13.34 -11.00 -22.84
CA TYR A 529 -12.92 -10.28 -24.05
C TYR A 529 -12.11 -11.19 -24.98
N ILE A 530 -11.07 -11.85 -24.45
CA ILE A 530 -10.23 -12.78 -25.22
C ILE A 530 -11.10 -13.87 -25.86
N ILE A 531 -11.98 -14.52 -25.10
CA ILE A 531 -12.90 -15.54 -25.62
C ILE A 531 -13.81 -14.97 -26.71
N TYR A 532 -14.37 -13.79 -26.50
CA TYR A 532 -15.24 -13.14 -27.48
C TYR A 532 -14.54 -12.91 -28.84
N THR A 533 -13.25 -12.58 -28.85
CA THR A 533 -12.50 -12.33 -30.10
C THR A 533 -12.35 -13.57 -31.01
N PHE A 534 -12.46 -14.78 -30.45
CA PHE A 534 -12.31 -16.02 -31.22
C PHE A 534 -13.47 -17.01 -31.08
N LYS A 535 -14.55 -16.67 -30.39
CA LYS A 535 -15.70 -17.55 -30.16
C LYS A 535 -16.26 -18.17 -31.45
N ASP A 536 -16.33 -17.39 -32.54
CA ASP A 536 -16.89 -17.83 -33.83
C ASP A 536 -15.94 -18.75 -34.61
N LYS A 537 -14.70 -18.90 -34.13
CA LYS A 537 -13.64 -19.73 -34.73
C LYS A 537 -13.34 -20.98 -33.90
N LEU A 538 -13.89 -21.10 -32.70
CA LEU A 538 -13.76 -22.31 -31.89
C LEU A 538 -14.62 -23.43 -32.48
N ARG A 539 -14.14 -24.66 -32.36
CA ARG A 539 -14.93 -25.84 -32.71
C ARG A 539 -16.18 -25.95 -31.84
N GLU A 540 -17.20 -26.66 -32.31
CA GLU A 540 -18.35 -27.02 -31.46
C GLU A 540 -17.92 -27.93 -30.31
N GLY A 541 -18.55 -27.77 -29.14
CA GLY A 541 -18.29 -28.61 -27.97
C GLY A 541 -16.99 -28.32 -27.21
N VAL A 542 -16.40 -27.13 -27.36
CA VAL A 542 -15.32 -26.67 -26.47
C VAL A 542 -15.90 -26.38 -25.09
N SER A 543 -15.28 -26.94 -24.04
CA SER A 543 -15.63 -26.57 -22.66
C SER A 543 -14.76 -25.41 -22.15
N PHE A 544 -15.33 -24.62 -21.24
CA PHE A 544 -14.71 -23.41 -20.68
C PHE A 544 -14.63 -23.52 -19.17
N ILE A 545 -13.46 -23.24 -18.60
CA ILE A 545 -13.27 -23.21 -17.15
C ILE A 545 -12.62 -21.88 -16.76
N PRO A 546 -13.30 -20.99 -16.04
CA PRO A 546 -14.72 -21.05 -15.64
C PRO A 546 -15.70 -20.81 -16.80
N GLU A 547 -16.92 -21.34 -16.68
CA GLU A 547 -18.00 -21.15 -17.66
C GLU A 547 -18.66 -19.75 -17.61
N GLY A 548 -18.51 -19.04 -16.50
CA GLY A 548 -19.11 -17.73 -16.31
C GLY A 548 -18.67 -17.04 -15.02
N CYS A 549 -19.07 -15.79 -14.87
CA CYS A 549 -18.78 -14.98 -13.69
C CYS A 549 -20.02 -14.17 -13.28
N GLN A 550 -20.01 -13.70 -12.02
CA GLN A 550 -21.05 -12.84 -11.47
C GLN A 550 -20.38 -11.74 -10.65
N ILE A 551 -20.83 -10.51 -10.82
CA ILE A 551 -20.41 -9.38 -10.00
C ILE A 551 -21.46 -9.20 -8.89
N TRP A 552 -20.99 -9.17 -7.64
CA TRP A 552 -21.83 -8.99 -6.47
C TRP A 552 -21.50 -7.63 -5.84
N ALA A 553 -22.53 -6.96 -5.35
CA ALA A 553 -22.41 -5.73 -4.58
C ALA A 553 -23.22 -5.86 -3.29
N MET A 554 -22.70 -5.29 -2.21
CA MET A 554 -23.36 -5.29 -0.91
C MET A 554 -23.12 -3.95 -0.22
N PRO A 555 -24.17 -3.27 0.29
CA PRO A 555 -23.97 -2.10 1.14
C PRO A 555 -23.34 -2.55 2.46
N VAL A 556 -22.34 -1.80 2.90
CA VAL A 556 -21.62 -2.05 4.16
C VAL A 556 -21.45 -0.74 4.91
N GLU A 557 -21.50 -0.82 6.24
CA GLU A 557 -21.09 0.27 7.13
C GLU A 557 -19.71 -0.08 7.66
N PHE A 558 -18.68 0.66 7.21
CA PHE A 558 -17.33 0.51 7.74
C PHE A 558 -17.18 1.31 9.01
N GLN A 559 -16.56 0.71 10.03
CA GLN A 559 -16.26 1.39 11.29
C GLN A 559 -15.37 2.63 11.07
N ASP A 560 -14.32 2.50 10.25
CA ASP A 560 -13.36 3.58 10.07
C ASP A 560 -12.91 3.82 8.61
N LEU A 561 -12.95 2.80 7.74
CA LEU A 561 -12.44 2.90 6.36
C LEU A 561 -13.07 4.03 5.54
N HIS A 562 -14.29 4.46 5.89
CA HIS A 562 -14.93 5.60 5.24
C HIS A 562 -14.16 6.91 5.41
N LYS A 563 -13.39 7.08 6.49
CA LYS A 563 -12.60 8.29 6.80
C LYS A 563 -11.58 8.65 5.72
N ILE A 564 -11.09 7.66 4.97
CA ILE A 564 -10.13 7.91 3.88
C ILE A 564 -10.75 8.68 2.68
N ARG A 565 -12.09 8.82 2.63
CA ARG A 565 -12.82 9.47 1.54
C ARG A 565 -13.89 10.48 1.98
N VAL A 566 -14.29 10.49 3.26
CA VAL A 566 -15.35 11.39 3.73
C VAL A 566 -14.80 12.82 3.85
N PRO A 567 -15.55 13.85 3.38
CA PRO A 567 -15.17 15.25 3.56
C PRO A 567 -14.92 15.60 5.03
N LEU A 568 -13.96 16.47 5.28
CA LEU A 568 -13.58 16.91 6.62
C LEU A 568 -14.60 17.89 7.20
N GLY A 569 -15.00 18.89 6.40
CA GLY A 569 -15.74 20.08 6.85
C GLY A 569 -14.93 20.91 7.84
N ASN A 570 -14.80 20.41 9.07
CA ASN A 570 -14.04 21.06 10.14
C ASN A 570 -13.06 20.06 10.79
N CYS A 571 -11.80 20.47 10.93
CA CYS A 571 -10.75 19.69 11.59
C CYS A 571 -10.15 20.52 12.74
N GLU A 572 -10.33 20.08 14.00
CA GLU A 572 -9.85 20.80 15.19
C GLU A 572 -10.26 22.29 15.23
N GLY A 573 -11.48 22.60 14.82
CA GLY A 573 -12.00 23.97 14.77
C GLY A 573 -11.50 24.78 13.56
N ILE A 574 -10.84 24.17 12.57
CA ILE A 574 -10.36 24.82 11.35
C ILE A 574 -11.26 24.39 10.19
N ASP A 575 -11.74 25.35 9.41
CA ASP A 575 -12.55 25.07 8.22
C ASP A 575 -11.66 24.52 7.09
N MET A 576 -11.95 23.27 6.70
CA MET A 576 -11.21 22.51 5.67
C MET A 576 -12.02 22.34 4.39
N SER A 577 -13.14 23.06 4.22
CA SER A 577 -14.01 22.94 3.04
C SER A 577 -13.32 23.24 1.71
N ILE A 578 -12.27 24.08 1.72
CA ILE A 578 -11.40 24.33 0.56
C ILE A 578 -10.67 23.05 0.14
N PHE A 579 -10.14 22.28 1.09
CA PHE A 579 -9.51 21.00 0.82
C PHE A 579 -10.53 19.97 0.33
N ASP A 580 -11.70 19.91 0.96
CA ASP A 580 -12.78 19.01 0.53
C ASP A 580 -13.18 19.27 -0.94
N THR A 581 -13.31 20.54 -1.30
CA THR A 581 -13.61 20.96 -2.68
C THR A 581 -12.51 20.53 -3.64
N LEU A 582 -11.23 20.67 -3.26
CA LEU A 582 -10.09 20.23 -4.07
C LEU A 582 -10.14 18.73 -4.34
N ILE A 583 -10.41 17.92 -3.30
CA ILE A 583 -10.51 16.46 -3.41
C ILE A 583 -11.71 16.07 -4.26
N GLU A 584 -12.88 16.68 -4.06
CA GLU A 584 -14.09 16.39 -4.82
C GLU A 584 -13.89 16.67 -6.32
N VAL A 585 -13.39 17.86 -6.67
CA VAL A 585 -13.12 18.25 -8.06
C VAL A 585 -12.14 17.29 -8.72
N THR A 586 -11.09 16.92 -8.00
CA THR A 586 -10.06 15.99 -8.49
C THR A 586 -10.63 14.58 -8.72
N CYS A 587 -11.42 14.06 -7.78
CA CYS A 587 -12.05 12.75 -7.92
C CYS A 587 -13.00 12.72 -9.13
N ILE A 588 -13.78 13.78 -9.34
CA ILE A 588 -14.68 13.89 -10.49
C ILE A 588 -13.89 13.95 -11.81
N PHE A 589 -12.77 14.68 -11.83
CA PHE A 589 -11.90 14.78 -13.00
C PHE A 589 -11.36 13.40 -13.39
N ILE A 590 -10.78 12.66 -12.43
CA ILE A 590 -10.27 11.31 -12.64
C ILE A 590 -11.38 10.38 -13.15
N PHE A 591 -12.57 10.41 -12.54
CA PHE A 591 -13.69 9.58 -12.95
C PHE A 591 -14.12 9.84 -14.40
N LYS A 592 -14.14 11.12 -14.84
CA LYS A 592 -14.43 11.47 -16.23
C LYS A 592 -13.35 10.99 -17.20
N SER A 593 -12.07 11.05 -16.80
CA SER A 593 -10.97 10.48 -17.59
C SER A 593 -11.10 8.96 -17.76
N PHE A 594 -11.68 8.24 -16.79
CA PHE A 594 -11.99 6.80 -16.94
C PHE A 594 -13.23 6.53 -17.80
N GLN A 595 -14.28 7.37 -17.75
CA GLN A 595 -15.51 7.14 -18.53
C GLN A 595 -15.34 7.26 -20.04
N CYS A 596 -14.32 7.98 -20.53
CA CYS A 596 -14.02 8.02 -21.97
C CYS A 596 -13.52 6.67 -22.54
N LEU A 597 -13.25 5.66 -21.70
CA LEU A 597 -12.68 4.38 -22.11
C LEU A 597 -13.67 3.20 -22.15
N ASP A 598 -14.83 3.24 -21.45
CA ASP A 598 -15.58 2.01 -21.14
C ASP A 598 -17.04 1.93 -21.64
N ILE A 599 -17.55 2.94 -22.37
CA ILE A 599 -18.96 2.93 -22.80
C ILE A 599 -19.24 2.07 -24.05
N GLU A 600 -18.22 1.68 -24.83
CA GLU A 600 -18.44 0.80 -25.99
C GLU A 600 -18.56 -0.70 -25.63
N LEU A 601 -18.20 -1.12 -24.41
CA LEU A 601 -18.17 -2.54 -24.01
C LEU A 601 -19.47 -3.08 -23.39
N LEU A 602 -20.42 -2.20 -23.06
CA LEU A 602 -21.74 -2.58 -22.52
C LEU A 602 -22.87 -2.60 -23.56
N LYS A 603 -22.54 -2.36 -24.84
CA LYS A 603 -23.43 -2.57 -25.98
C LYS A 603 -23.02 -3.83 -26.73
#